data_AF-J2ZQ82-F1
#
_entry.id   AF-J2ZQ82-F1
#
_cell.length_a   1.000
_cell.length_b   1.000
_cell.length_c   1.000
_cell.angle_alpha   90.00
_cell.angle_beta   90.00
_cell.angle_gamma   90.00
#
_symmetry.space_group_name_H-M   'P 1'
#
loop_
_entity.id
_entity.type
_entity.pdbx_description
1 polymer ?
#
loop_
_entity_poly.entity_id
_entity_poly.type
_entity_poly.pdbx_seq_one_letter_code
_entity_poly.pdbx_strand_id
1 'polypeptide(L)'
;MSVFRKHDDGPVSTALEAQGLAWLAEAMADGGAHVVPVTSGPGWLEEPRLTTTSVTPAGAEAFGRALAVTHAAGAPAFGAAPPGWDCRAQMGRSDIRLQPHAAEEGEPRRWGEFYAEDRILPYLQPSRDNGSISVGGARVIERLCERLRDGDFDTDQPALVRAGARERGARVAVARTHGDL
;
A
#
# COMPACT_ATOMS: atom_id res chain seq x y z
N MET A 1 23.26 -8.21 17.38
CA MET A 1 22.28 -7.14 17.04
C MET A 1 21.08 -7.31 17.97
N SER A 2 20.57 -6.22 18.57
CA SER A 2 19.33 -6.32 19.35
C SER A 2 18.14 -6.40 18.40
N VAL A 3 17.16 -7.22 18.77
CA VAL A 3 15.89 -7.36 18.06
C VAL A 3 14.81 -6.55 18.77
N PHE A 4 13.80 -6.13 18.03
CA PHE A 4 12.56 -5.59 18.55
C PHE A 4 11.43 -6.56 18.20
N ARG A 5 10.69 -7.01 19.22
CA ARG A 5 9.52 -7.87 19.04
C ARG A 5 8.24 -7.03 19.17
N LYS A 6 7.39 -7.09 18.15
CA LYS A 6 6.03 -6.57 18.18
C LYS A 6 5.08 -7.70 18.56
N HIS A 7 4.09 -7.36 19.38
CA HIS A 7 2.97 -8.23 19.73
C HIS A 7 1.68 -7.52 19.34
N ASP A 8 0.75 -8.24 18.74
CA ASP A 8 -0.58 -7.75 18.46
C ASP A 8 -1.58 -8.88 18.70
N ASP A 9 -2.57 -8.62 19.55
CA ASP A 9 -3.67 -9.53 19.84
C ASP A 9 -4.72 -9.52 18.71
N GLY A 10 -4.61 -8.57 17.77
CA GLY A 10 -5.39 -8.51 16.55
C GLY A 10 -5.04 -9.67 15.59
N PRO A 11 -6.03 -10.40 15.06
CA PRO A 11 -5.80 -11.68 14.37
C PRO A 11 -5.07 -11.61 13.01
N VAL A 12 -4.67 -10.43 12.54
CA VAL A 12 -4.27 -10.19 11.12
C VAL A 12 -2.97 -9.38 11.01
N SER A 13 -2.75 -8.45 11.95
CA SER A 13 -1.79 -7.35 11.83
C SER A 13 -0.33 -7.79 11.66
N THR A 14 0.19 -8.64 12.56
CA THR A 14 1.61 -9.04 12.54
C THR A 14 1.96 -9.98 11.40
N ALA A 15 1.04 -10.87 11.01
CA ALA A 15 1.26 -11.79 9.90
C ALA A 15 1.19 -11.06 8.54
N LEU A 16 0.25 -10.12 8.37
CA LEU A 16 0.18 -9.26 7.19
C LEU A 16 1.42 -8.38 7.07
N GLU A 17 1.85 -7.74 8.16
CA GLU A 17 3.05 -6.91 8.19
C GLU A 17 4.28 -7.72 7.78
N ALA A 18 4.49 -8.91 8.35
CA ALA A 18 5.60 -9.78 7.97
C ALA A 18 5.57 -10.15 6.47
N GLN A 19 4.39 -10.49 5.93
CA GLN A 19 4.24 -10.82 4.52
C GLN A 19 4.47 -9.60 3.60
N GLY A 20 3.99 -8.42 4.03
CA GLY A 20 4.21 -7.15 3.34
C GLY A 20 5.69 -6.76 3.30
N LEU A 21 6.40 -6.89 4.42
CA LEU A 21 7.84 -6.65 4.49
C LEU A 21 8.61 -7.61 3.57
N ALA A 22 8.28 -8.90 3.59
CA ALA A 22 8.90 -9.88 2.70
C ALA A 22 8.68 -9.53 1.22
N TRP A 23 7.46 -9.13 0.85
CA TRP A 23 7.13 -8.74 -0.52
C TRP A 23 7.83 -7.44 -0.95
N LEU A 24 7.94 -6.44 -0.07
CA LEU A 24 8.67 -5.20 -0.37
C LEU A 24 10.18 -5.44 -0.49
N ALA A 25 10.73 -6.37 0.29
CA ALA A 25 12.15 -6.70 0.29
C ALA A 25 12.65 -7.29 -1.04
N GLU A 26 11.77 -7.90 -1.84
CA GLU A 26 12.13 -8.43 -3.17
C GLU A 26 12.79 -7.39 -4.07
N ALA A 27 12.36 -6.12 -3.99
CA ALA A 27 12.92 -5.05 -4.81
C ALA A 27 14.34 -4.64 -4.40
N MET A 28 14.83 -5.03 -3.21
CA MET A 28 16.15 -4.65 -2.71
C MET A 28 17.28 -5.16 -3.61
N ALA A 29 17.10 -6.32 -4.25
CA ALA A 29 18.09 -6.91 -5.16
C ALA A 29 18.36 -6.00 -6.39
N ASP A 30 17.36 -5.22 -6.80
CA ASP A 30 17.42 -4.32 -7.95
C ASP A 30 17.74 -2.86 -7.55
N GLY A 31 18.08 -2.62 -6.28
CA GLY A 31 18.34 -1.27 -5.74
C GLY A 31 17.12 -0.59 -5.12
N GLY A 32 16.07 -1.35 -4.80
CA GLY A 32 14.92 -0.91 -4.03
C GLY A 32 15.26 -0.47 -2.61
N ALA A 33 14.30 0.19 -1.96
CA ALA A 33 14.43 0.65 -0.59
C ALA A 33 14.76 -0.52 0.35
N HIS A 34 15.69 -0.30 1.28
CA HIS A 34 16.06 -1.31 2.28
C HIS A 34 14.86 -1.62 3.19
N VAL A 35 14.49 -2.89 3.24
CA VAL A 35 13.49 -3.44 4.15
C VAL A 35 14.20 -4.28 5.20
N VAL A 36 13.75 -4.18 6.44
CA VAL A 36 14.30 -4.98 7.53
C VAL A 36 13.96 -6.46 7.35
N PRO A 37 14.88 -7.39 7.66
CA PRO A 37 14.53 -8.80 7.73
C PRO A 37 13.53 -9.02 8.86
N VAL A 38 12.58 -9.92 8.64
CA VAL A 38 11.52 -10.24 9.59
C VAL A 38 11.52 -11.73 9.93
N THR A 39 11.35 -12.04 11.21
CA THR A 39 11.00 -13.39 11.68
C THR A 39 9.65 -13.28 12.38
N SER A 40 8.70 -14.17 12.10
CA SER A 40 7.36 -14.07 12.69
C SER A 40 6.80 -15.41 13.14
N GLY A 41 5.76 -15.33 13.97
CA GLY A 41 4.95 -16.47 14.40
C GLY A 41 3.54 -16.01 14.78
N PRO A 42 2.68 -16.90 15.29
CA PRO A 42 1.32 -16.54 15.66
C PRO A 42 1.28 -15.40 16.69
N GLY A 43 0.74 -14.24 16.30
CA GLY A 43 0.57 -13.06 17.16
C GLY A 43 1.84 -12.22 17.43
N TRP A 44 2.95 -12.48 16.73
CA TRP A 44 4.18 -11.70 16.92
C TRP A 44 5.07 -11.64 15.67
N LEU A 45 5.89 -10.61 15.59
CA LEU A 45 7.01 -10.53 14.65
C LEU A 45 8.23 -9.87 15.30
N GLU A 46 9.42 -10.18 14.78
CA GLU A 46 10.70 -9.65 15.19
C GLU A 46 11.45 -9.04 14.03
N GLU A 47 12.05 -7.88 14.29
CA GLU A 47 12.89 -7.13 13.36
C GLU A 47 14.16 -6.64 14.07
N PRO A 48 15.25 -6.38 13.34
CA PRO A 48 16.39 -5.65 13.90
C PRO A 48 15.98 -4.29 14.46
N ARG A 49 16.48 -3.95 15.64
CA ARG A 49 16.31 -2.61 16.18
C ARG A 49 17.19 -1.63 15.41
N LEU A 50 16.56 -0.74 14.65
CA LEU A 50 17.25 0.32 13.93
C LEU A 50 17.70 1.43 14.88
N THR A 51 18.90 1.98 14.63
CA THR A 51 19.38 3.19 15.30
C THR A 51 19.03 4.39 14.43
N THR A 52 18.15 5.25 14.92
CA THR A 52 17.78 6.48 14.21
C THR A 52 18.97 7.42 14.15
N THR A 53 19.17 8.05 12.99
CA THR A 53 20.17 9.09 12.75
C THR A 53 19.49 10.33 12.19
N SER A 54 20.23 11.44 12.08
CA SER A 54 19.69 12.67 11.50
C SER A 54 19.45 12.51 9.99
N VAL A 55 18.32 13.02 9.50
CA VAL A 55 18.04 13.08 8.06
C VAL A 55 19.04 14.03 7.39
N THR A 56 19.62 13.58 6.27
CA THR A 56 20.48 14.41 5.42
C THR A 56 19.86 14.55 4.03
N PRO A 57 20.13 15.62 3.29
CA PRO A 57 19.67 15.77 1.91
C PRO A 57 20.09 14.58 1.03
N ALA A 58 21.35 14.17 1.11
CA ALA A 58 21.88 13.03 0.36
C ALA A 58 21.17 11.71 0.71
N GLY A 59 20.85 11.50 2.00
CA GLY A 59 20.09 10.33 2.45
C GLY A 59 18.65 10.33 1.92
N ALA A 60 17.98 11.47 1.94
CA ALA A 60 16.62 11.62 1.39
C ALA A 60 16.59 11.36 -0.12
N GLU A 61 17.56 11.89 -0.87
CA GLU A 61 17.69 11.62 -2.31
C GLU A 61 17.97 10.14 -2.62
N ALA A 62 18.88 9.52 -1.87
CA ALA A 62 19.18 8.10 -2.03
C ALA A 62 17.95 7.23 -1.74
N PHE A 63 17.20 7.55 -0.68
CA PHE A 63 15.96 6.86 -0.35
C PHE A 63 14.89 7.06 -1.43
N GLY A 64 14.75 8.28 -1.98
CA GLY A 64 13.81 8.54 -3.07
C GLY A 64 14.10 7.73 -4.34
N ARG A 65 15.38 7.59 -4.72
CA ARG A 65 15.78 6.71 -5.84
C ARG A 65 15.43 5.25 -5.56
N ALA A 66 15.71 4.78 -4.35
CA ALA A 66 15.41 3.41 -3.95
C ALA A 66 13.89 3.14 -3.90
N LEU A 67 13.09 4.09 -3.42
CA LEU A 67 11.63 4.00 -3.44
C LEU A 67 11.08 3.95 -4.88
N ALA A 68 11.65 4.70 -5.81
CA ALA A 68 11.23 4.64 -7.21
C ALA A 68 11.42 3.22 -7.80
N VAL A 69 12.52 2.55 -7.45
CA VAL A 69 12.77 1.14 -7.83
C VAL A 69 11.78 0.20 -7.14
N THR A 70 11.53 0.37 -5.84
CA THR A 70 10.51 -0.41 -5.12
C THR A 70 9.14 -0.28 -5.78
N HIS A 71 8.70 0.93 -6.09
CA HIS A 71 7.45 1.17 -6.81
C HIS A 71 7.44 0.47 -8.17
N ALA A 72 8.56 0.52 -8.89
CA ALA A 72 8.67 -0.07 -10.22
C ALA A 72 8.69 -1.60 -10.23
N ALA A 73 8.99 -2.26 -9.11
CA ALA A 73 8.80 -3.71 -8.94
C ALA A 73 7.33 -4.12 -9.10
N GLY A 74 6.42 -3.18 -8.88
CA GLY A 74 5.02 -3.23 -9.27
C GLY A 74 4.13 -4.21 -8.50
N ALA A 75 2.83 -4.09 -8.75
CA ALA A 75 1.76 -4.93 -8.21
C ALA A 75 0.78 -5.34 -9.33
N PRO A 76 -0.01 -6.41 -9.16
CA PRO A 76 -0.92 -6.88 -10.19
C PRO A 76 -2.20 -6.02 -10.33
N ALA A 77 -2.57 -5.29 -9.29
CA ALA A 77 -3.72 -4.37 -9.24
C ALA A 77 -3.51 -3.33 -8.14
N PHE A 78 -4.29 -2.24 -8.17
CA PHE A 78 -4.31 -1.29 -7.06
C PHE A 78 -4.90 -1.95 -5.80
N GLY A 79 -4.28 -1.67 -4.65
CA GLY A 79 -4.67 -2.28 -3.38
C GLY A 79 -4.41 -3.79 -3.28
N ALA A 80 -3.65 -4.37 -4.21
CA ALA A 80 -3.31 -5.79 -4.17
C ALA A 80 -2.63 -6.17 -2.84
N ALA A 81 -3.13 -7.23 -2.23
CA ALA A 81 -2.52 -7.84 -1.07
C ALA A 81 -1.15 -8.43 -1.42
N PRO A 82 -0.25 -8.62 -0.45
CA PRO A 82 0.95 -9.41 -0.65
C PRO A 82 0.61 -10.81 -1.19
N PRO A 83 1.50 -11.44 -2.00
CA PRO A 83 1.27 -12.79 -2.52
C PRO A 83 0.88 -13.78 -1.42
N GLY A 84 -0.19 -14.55 -1.65
CA GLY A 84 -0.66 -15.58 -0.71
C GLY A 84 -1.52 -15.09 0.46
N TRP A 85 -1.82 -13.79 0.54
CA TRP A 85 -2.64 -13.23 1.61
C TRP A 85 -4.15 -13.27 1.31
N ASP A 86 -4.98 -13.45 2.33
CA ASP A 86 -6.46 -13.61 2.22
C ASP A 86 -7.23 -12.28 2.14
N CYS A 87 -6.54 -11.19 1.82
CA CYS A 87 -7.06 -9.82 1.68
C CYS A 87 -7.59 -9.16 2.96
N ARG A 88 -7.52 -9.81 4.12
CA ARG A 88 -7.92 -9.18 5.39
C ARG A 88 -6.85 -8.19 5.83
N ALA A 89 -7.21 -6.94 6.09
CA ALA A 89 -6.25 -5.94 6.55
C ALA A 89 -6.92 -4.91 7.46
N GLN A 90 -6.09 -4.28 8.29
CA GLN A 90 -6.50 -3.17 9.15
C GLN A 90 -5.40 -2.12 9.18
N MET A 91 -5.80 -0.85 9.21
CA MET A 91 -4.92 0.28 9.52
C MET A 91 -5.43 0.92 10.80
N GLY A 92 -4.59 0.85 11.83
CA GLY A 92 -5.04 1.18 13.18
C GLY A 92 -6.23 0.30 13.58
N ARG A 93 -7.40 0.92 13.74
CA ARG A 93 -8.65 0.22 14.14
C ARG A 93 -9.66 0.07 13.01
N SER A 94 -9.29 0.48 11.80
CA SER A 94 -10.17 0.50 10.64
C SER A 94 -9.83 -0.65 9.71
N ASP A 95 -10.84 -1.39 9.26
CA ASP A 95 -10.66 -2.39 8.23
C ASP A 95 -10.26 -1.70 6.90
N ILE A 96 -9.37 -2.35 6.17
CA ILE A 96 -8.97 -1.91 4.83
C ILE A 96 -9.32 -3.00 3.84
N ARG A 97 -9.84 -2.55 2.70
CA ARG A 97 -10.07 -3.42 1.55
C ARG A 97 -8.76 -3.61 0.80
N LEU A 98 -8.21 -4.81 0.86
CA LEU A 98 -7.20 -5.28 -0.08
C LEU A 98 -7.86 -6.09 -1.18
N GLN A 99 -7.23 -6.07 -2.35
CA GLN A 99 -7.61 -6.89 -3.49
C GLN A 99 -6.76 -8.17 -3.50
N PRO A 100 -7.28 -9.29 -4.05
CA PRO A 100 -6.46 -10.48 -4.26
C PRO A 100 -5.17 -10.17 -5.02
N HIS A 101 -4.10 -10.94 -4.75
CA HIS A 101 -2.84 -10.81 -5.50
C HIS A 101 -2.98 -11.41 -6.91
N ALA A 102 -3.81 -10.79 -7.73
CA ALA A 102 -4.12 -11.21 -9.08
C ALA A 102 -4.46 -9.98 -9.93
N ALA A 103 -4.28 -10.11 -11.24
CA ALA A 103 -4.76 -9.10 -12.16
C ALA A 103 -6.30 -9.11 -12.16
N GLU A 104 -6.91 -7.93 -12.27
CA GLU A 104 -8.37 -7.80 -12.33
C GLU A 104 -8.94 -8.48 -13.57
N GLU A 105 -10.11 -9.09 -13.44
CA GLU A 105 -10.86 -9.58 -14.61
C GLU A 105 -11.45 -8.38 -15.37
N GLY A 106 -11.36 -8.37 -16.70
CA GLY A 106 -11.84 -7.24 -17.52
C GLY A 106 -10.82 -6.09 -17.62
N GLU A 107 -11.30 -4.87 -17.84
CA GLU A 107 -10.45 -3.68 -17.96
C GLU A 107 -9.88 -3.30 -16.58
N PRO A 108 -8.56 -3.05 -16.43
CA PRO A 108 -7.99 -2.59 -15.16
C PRO A 108 -8.67 -1.30 -14.69
N ARG A 109 -8.96 -1.20 -13.39
CA ARG A 109 -9.50 0.03 -12.83
C ARG A 109 -8.51 1.19 -12.95
N ARG A 110 -9.05 2.39 -13.12
CA ARG A 110 -8.26 3.62 -13.00
C ARG A 110 -7.95 3.91 -11.52
N TRP A 111 -6.94 4.73 -11.28
CA TRP A 111 -6.53 5.07 -9.91
C TRP A 111 -7.65 5.77 -9.13
N GLY A 112 -8.31 6.74 -9.74
CA GLY A 112 -9.38 7.51 -9.11
C GLY A 112 -10.58 6.64 -8.72
N GLU A 113 -10.92 5.65 -9.55
CA GLU A 113 -11.97 4.68 -9.24
C GLU A 113 -11.61 3.85 -8.01
N PHE A 114 -10.41 3.24 -7.99
CA PHE A 114 -9.90 2.51 -6.83
C PHE A 114 -9.86 3.39 -5.56
N TYR A 115 -9.35 4.61 -5.66
CA TYR A 115 -9.17 5.46 -4.50
C TYR A 115 -10.52 5.91 -3.90
N ALA A 116 -11.48 6.25 -4.76
CA ALA A 116 -12.83 6.58 -4.31
C ALA A 116 -13.50 5.38 -3.61
N GLU A 117 -13.49 4.21 -4.22
CA GLU A 117 -14.28 3.05 -3.78
C GLU A 117 -13.65 2.26 -2.65
N ASP A 118 -12.32 2.15 -2.61
CA ASP A 118 -11.59 1.32 -1.65
C ASP A 118 -10.92 2.14 -0.55
N ARG A 119 -10.62 3.43 -0.77
CA ARG A 119 -9.86 4.27 0.18
C ARG A 119 -10.65 5.42 0.79
N ILE A 120 -11.75 5.87 0.19
CA ILE A 120 -12.55 6.98 0.73
C ILE A 120 -13.95 6.52 1.18
N LEU A 121 -14.78 6.03 0.26
CA LEU A 121 -16.19 5.71 0.52
C LEU A 121 -16.43 4.72 1.66
N PRO A 122 -15.59 3.68 1.89
CA PRO A 122 -15.81 2.73 2.98
C PRO A 122 -15.82 3.39 4.36
N TYR A 123 -15.13 4.51 4.52
CA TYR A 123 -15.01 5.23 5.80
C TYR A 123 -16.06 6.33 5.97
N LEU A 124 -16.75 6.71 4.90
CA LEU A 124 -17.64 7.87 4.93
C LEU A 124 -18.87 7.64 5.81
N GLN A 125 -19.56 6.52 5.65
CA GLN A 125 -20.74 6.20 6.45
C GLN A 125 -20.41 6.03 7.95
N PRO A 126 -19.39 5.25 8.35
CA PRO A 126 -18.96 5.19 9.75
C PRO A 126 -18.60 6.56 10.34
N SER A 127 -17.95 7.43 9.56
CA SER A 127 -17.57 8.78 9.99
C SER A 127 -18.78 9.70 10.17
N ARG A 128 -19.86 9.49 9.41
CA ARG A 128 -21.13 10.21 9.61
C ARG A 128 -21.84 9.70 10.87
N ASP A 129 -21.90 8.39 11.02
CA ASP A 129 -22.62 7.74 12.12
C ASP A 129 -21.99 8.05 13.49
N ASN A 130 -20.67 8.18 13.55
CA ASN A 130 -19.96 8.58 14.76
C ASN A 130 -19.84 10.11 14.95
N GLY A 131 -20.40 10.91 14.03
CA GLY A 131 -20.40 12.38 14.11
C GLY A 131 -19.06 13.07 13.79
N SER A 132 -18.05 12.34 13.29
CA SER A 132 -16.76 12.92 12.89
C SER A 132 -16.86 13.82 11.66
N ILE A 133 -17.90 13.64 10.83
CA ILE A 133 -18.17 14.49 9.68
C ILE A 133 -19.64 14.93 9.65
N SER A 134 -19.87 16.19 9.29
CA SER A 134 -21.22 16.73 9.10
C SER A 134 -21.84 16.20 7.79
N VAL A 135 -23.17 16.28 7.67
CA VAL A 135 -23.89 15.98 6.41
C VAL A 135 -23.36 16.84 5.24
N GLY A 136 -23.05 18.11 5.50
CA GLY A 136 -22.47 19.00 4.49
C GLY A 136 -21.08 18.54 4.04
N GLY A 137 -20.22 18.15 4.98
CA GLY A 137 -18.90 17.60 4.69
C GLY A 137 -18.98 16.30 3.90
N ALA A 138 -19.89 15.39 4.28
CA ALA A 138 -20.08 14.14 3.57
C ALA A 138 -20.46 14.35 2.09
N ARG A 139 -21.35 15.31 1.80
CA ARG A 139 -21.72 15.67 0.42
C ARG A 139 -20.53 16.19 -0.40
N VAL A 140 -19.56 16.87 0.22
CA VAL A 140 -18.35 17.32 -0.47
C VAL A 140 -17.50 16.10 -0.86
N ILE A 141 -17.35 15.15 0.06
CA ILE A 141 -16.59 13.92 -0.19
C ILE A 141 -17.27 13.05 -1.25
N GLU A 142 -18.60 12.91 -1.23
CA GLU A 142 -19.36 12.19 -2.26
C GLU A 142 -19.10 12.77 -3.66
N ARG A 143 -19.15 14.11 -3.81
CA ARG A 143 -18.83 14.78 -5.08
C ARG A 143 -17.36 14.60 -5.49
N LEU A 144 -16.44 14.57 -4.54
CA LEU A 144 -15.03 14.25 -4.83
C LEU A 144 -14.90 12.83 -5.39
N CYS A 145 -15.58 11.86 -4.77
CA CYS A 145 -15.56 10.46 -5.22
C CYS A 145 -16.21 10.27 -6.60
N GLU A 146 -17.24 11.05 -6.94
CA GLU A 146 -17.78 11.10 -8.31
C GLU A 146 -16.71 11.54 -9.32
N ARG A 147 -16.06 12.68 -9.08
CA ARG A 147 -15.00 13.19 -9.96
C ARG A 147 -13.79 12.28 -10.07
N LEU A 148 -13.42 11.62 -8.98
CA LEU A 148 -12.35 10.61 -8.97
C LEU A 148 -12.71 9.42 -9.87
N ARG A 149 -13.94 8.91 -9.78
CA ARG A 149 -14.41 7.83 -10.67
C ARG A 149 -14.48 8.27 -12.12
N ASP A 150 -14.83 9.53 -12.39
CA ASP A 150 -14.82 10.10 -13.75
C ASP A 150 -13.40 10.28 -14.31
N GLY A 151 -12.37 10.14 -13.47
CA GLY A 151 -10.97 10.22 -13.85
C GLY A 151 -10.42 11.64 -13.94
N ASP A 152 -11.12 12.64 -13.40
CA ASP A 152 -10.70 14.05 -13.38
C ASP A 152 -9.31 14.27 -12.78
N PHE A 153 -8.89 13.36 -11.88
CA PHE A 153 -7.63 13.42 -11.15
C PHE A 153 -6.71 12.23 -11.44
N ASP A 154 -7.04 11.42 -12.45
CA ASP A 154 -6.15 10.35 -12.86
C ASP A 154 -4.87 10.92 -13.48
N THR A 155 -3.77 10.22 -13.23
CA THR A 155 -2.47 10.56 -13.82
C THR A 155 -1.79 9.30 -14.32
N ASP A 156 -0.96 9.48 -15.34
CA ASP A 156 -0.08 8.42 -15.81
C ASP A 156 0.84 7.95 -14.68
N GLN A 157 1.01 6.64 -14.58
CA GLN A 157 2.01 6.06 -13.68
C GLN A 157 3.42 6.56 -14.04
N PRO A 158 4.31 6.71 -13.03
CA PRO A 158 5.69 7.14 -13.27
C PRO A 158 6.39 6.31 -14.35
N ALA A 159 7.27 6.94 -15.12
CA ALA A 159 7.93 6.31 -16.27
C ALA A 159 8.62 4.98 -15.92
N LEU A 160 9.26 4.90 -14.75
CA LEU A 160 9.94 3.70 -14.27
C LEU A 160 8.95 2.57 -13.95
N VAL A 161 7.79 2.90 -13.37
CA VAL A 161 6.72 1.91 -13.11
C VAL A 161 6.17 1.35 -14.43
N ARG A 162 5.92 2.21 -15.41
CA ARG A 162 5.48 1.79 -16.75
C ARG A 162 6.53 0.95 -17.48
N ALA A 163 7.81 1.29 -17.34
CA ALA A 163 8.92 0.51 -17.92
C ALA A 163 9.00 -0.88 -17.30
N GLY A 164 9.03 -0.97 -15.96
CA GLY A 164 9.06 -2.26 -15.27
C GLY A 164 7.84 -3.13 -15.56
N ALA A 165 6.65 -2.54 -15.68
CA ALA A 165 5.45 -3.26 -16.09
C ALA A 165 5.60 -3.89 -17.48
N ARG A 166 6.13 -3.15 -18.46
CA ARG A 166 6.40 -3.67 -19.81
C ARG A 166 7.42 -4.81 -19.80
N GLU A 167 8.51 -4.66 -19.06
CA GLU A 167 9.57 -5.68 -18.95
C GLU A 167 9.03 -7.00 -18.38
N ARG A 168 8.10 -6.93 -17.42
CA ARG A 168 7.42 -8.10 -16.84
C ARG A 168 6.25 -8.63 -17.70
N GLY A 169 5.89 -7.97 -18.79
CA GLY A 169 4.69 -8.30 -19.57
C GLY A 169 3.38 -8.10 -18.79
N ALA A 170 3.38 -7.21 -17.79
CA ALA A 170 2.20 -6.94 -16.99
C ALA A 170 1.17 -6.11 -17.78
N ARG A 171 -0.11 -6.49 -17.66
CA ARG A 171 -1.22 -5.82 -18.35
C ARG A 171 -1.46 -4.39 -17.84
N VAL A 172 -1.12 -4.14 -16.57
CA VAL A 172 -1.29 -2.85 -15.91
C VAL A 172 0.02 -2.41 -15.29
N ALA A 173 0.29 -1.12 -15.35
CA ALA A 173 1.34 -0.50 -14.55
C ALA A 173 0.72 -0.06 -13.22
N VAL A 174 1.11 -0.69 -12.12
CA VAL A 174 0.74 -0.27 -10.77
C VAL A 174 1.99 -0.23 -9.93
N ALA A 175 2.20 0.87 -9.22
CA ALA A 175 3.32 0.97 -8.28
C ALA A 175 3.13 -0.04 -7.13
N ARG A 176 4.19 -0.79 -6.79
CA ARG A 176 4.20 -1.56 -5.55
C ARG A 176 4.30 -0.59 -4.39
N THR A 177 3.27 -0.51 -3.57
CA THR A 177 3.28 0.24 -2.32
C THR A 177 3.21 -0.75 -1.16
N HIS A 178 3.66 -0.34 0.03
CA HIS A 178 3.12 -0.96 1.23
C HIS A 178 1.60 -0.77 1.19
N GLY A 179 0.82 -1.72 1.72
CA GLY A 179 -0.62 -1.89 1.52
C GLY A 179 -1.55 -0.70 1.78
N ASP A 180 -1.01 0.49 2.06
CA ASP A 180 -1.72 1.71 2.40
C ASP A 180 -0.97 3.00 2.01
N LEU A 181 -1.12 3.40 0.74
CA LEU A 181 -1.37 4.81 0.43
C LEU A 181 -2.75 4.92 -0.21
#